data_AF-A0A8S2YAQ0-F1
#
_entry.id   AF-A0A8S2YAQ0-F1
#
_cell.length_a   1.000
_cell.length_b   1.000
_cell.length_c   1.000
_cell.angle_alpha   90.00
_cell.angle_beta   90.00
_cell.angle_gamma   90.00
#
_symmetry.space_group_name_H-M   'P 1'
#
loop_
_entity.id
_entity.type
_entity.pdbx_description
1 polymer ?
#
loop_
_entity_poly.entity_id
_entity_poly.type
_entity_poly.pdbx_seq_one_letter_code
_entity_poly.pdbx_strand_id
1 'polypeptide(L)'
;MKSVGLSIDIIQFTCDLKSTYSDISKVIRLKNQKQNDTKLVKLEFIKPNQRDEILSRGKIMVDSLTYVVEEYLAPARVLICSKCCGIGHFRKQCQQNDETCKVCGLSCVDLASHQCSQQLKCIHCGGNHSSNELKCPVVKEFRAQLTKRLLSIPSTDSHFRPQLSDFPVLNSAQYPTIVNNKNWYNRNNNDEQTLTKLNDIIVSISKLNDKIEDLSLKTDKCEESITQQNRMVKETEKQIFLVSNNMKEFNANIKQLEIIFKRHENCLNNVIYPILTDVIKFVVEHNQINGRPRDADLGYRLERLRNQLKNGLEGKNCL
;
A
#
# COMPACT_ATOMS: atom_id res chain seq x y z
N MET A 1 -5.12 6.96 -12.06
CA MET A 1 -5.20 8.41 -12.27
C MET A 1 -4.41 8.78 -13.52
N LYS A 2 -4.96 9.67 -14.37
CA LYS A 2 -4.39 10.07 -15.65
C LYS A 2 -3.83 11.49 -15.62
N SER A 3 -2.93 11.77 -16.55
CA SER A 3 -2.40 13.11 -16.84
C SER A 3 -1.63 13.79 -15.69
N VAL A 4 -0.98 13.02 -14.83
CA VAL A 4 -0.11 13.57 -13.77
C VAL A 4 1.21 14.03 -14.39
N GLY A 5 1.56 15.31 -14.25
CA GLY A 5 2.79 15.89 -14.81
C GLY A 5 4.04 15.10 -14.42
N LEU A 6 5.00 14.99 -15.34
CA LEU A 6 6.26 14.26 -15.10
C LEU A 6 7.22 15.03 -14.20
N SER A 7 7.09 16.36 -14.15
CA SER A 7 7.86 17.25 -13.26
C SER A 7 7.38 17.26 -11.81
N ILE A 8 6.23 16.62 -11.53
CA ILE A 8 5.66 16.57 -10.19
C ILE A 8 6.46 15.56 -9.35
N ASP A 9 7.06 16.06 -8.26
CA ASP A 9 7.68 15.21 -7.25
C ASP A 9 6.63 14.28 -6.64
N ILE A 10 6.84 12.98 -6.80
CA ILE A 10 5.90 11.96 -6.34
C ILE A 10 5.83 11.89 -4.82
N ILE A 11 6.89 12.27 -4.09
CA ILE A 11 6.92 12.23 -2.63
C ILE A 11 5.99 13.30 -2.08
N GLN A 12 6.21 14.56 -2.50
CA GLN A 12 5.35 15.67 -2.12
C GLN A 12 3.89 15.41 -2.53
N PHE A 13 3.67 15.01 -3.78
CA PHE A 13 2.33 14.69 -4.29
C PHE A 13 1.62 13.58 -3.48
N THR A 14 2.38 12.62 -2.95
CA THR A 14 1.84 11.59 -2.07
C THR A 14 1.40 12.15 -0.72
N CYS A 15 2.17 13.09 -0.15
CA CYS A 15 1.80 13.80 1.07
C CYS A 15 0.50 14.59 0.87
N ASP A 16 0.40 15.34 -0.23
CA ASP A 16 -0.77 16.17 -0.54
C ASP A 16 -2.02 15.30 -0.73
N LEU A 17 -1.89 14.19 -1.48
CA LEU A 17 -2.95 13.19 -1.64
C LEU A 17 -3.40 12.59 -0.31
N LYS A 18 -2.46 12.19 0.56
CA LYS A 18 -2.78 11.57 1.85
C LYS A 18 -3.40 12.55 2.84
N SER A 19 -3.09 13.84 2.73
CA SER A 19 -3.73 14.88 3.54
C SER A 19 -5.22 15.04 3.24
N THR A 20 -5.60 14.86 1.95
CA THR A 20 -7.00 14.98 1.50
C THR A 20 -7.74 13.63 1.59
N TYR A 21 -7.04 12.53 1.32
CA TYR A 21 -7.60 11.18 1.23
C TYR A 21 -6.81 10.21 2.10
N SER A 22 -7.19 10.12 3.38
CA SER A 22 -6.47 9.35 4.40
C SER A 22 -6.42 7.84 4.15
N ASP A 23 -7.35 7.27 3.37
CA ASP A 23 -7.37 5.83 3.09
C ASP A 23 -6.41 5.43 1.96
N ILE A 24 -5.67 6.36 1.35
CA ILE A 24 -4.63 6.02 0.36
C ILE A 24 -3.42 5.38 1.06
N SER A 25 -3.14 4.10 0.77
CA SER A 25 -1.99 3.38 1.30
C SER A 25 -0.71 3.70 0.52
N LYS A 26 -0.78 3.58 -0.82
CA LYS A 26 0.37 3.72 -1.72
C LYS A 26 -0.01 4.52 -2.96
N VAL A 27 0.96 5.30 -3.42
CA VAL A 27 0.91 6.07 -4.66
C VAL A 27 2.11 5.64 -5.50
N ILE A 28 1.86 5.10 -6.69
CA ILE A 28 2.89 4.50 -7.53
C ILE A 28 2.81 5.13 -8.92
N ARG A 29 3.86 5.81 -9.35
CA ARG A 29 3.98 6.26 -10.74
C ARG A 29 4.29 5.06 -11.64
N LEU A 30 3.47 4.84 -12.66
CA LEU A 30 3.67 3.73 -13.58
C LEU A 30 4.82 4.05 -14.54
N LYS A 31 5.61 3.02 -14.86
CA LYS A 31 6.71 3.10 -15.82
C LYS A 31 6.35 2.39 -17.11
N ASN A 32 6.91 2.85 -18.23
CA ASN A 32 6.79 2.17 -19.51
C ASN A 32 7.73 0.96 -19.59
N GLN A 33 7.70 0.22 -20.72
CA GLN A 33 8.60 -0.93 -20.94
C GLN A 33 10.09 -0.57 -20.90
N LYS A 34 10.45 0.70 -21.14
CA LYS A 34 11.82 1.22 -21.07
C LYS A 34 12.18 1.77 -19.68
N GLN A 35 11.37 1.50 -18.65
CA GLN A 35 11.54 2.00 -17.28
C GLN A 35 11.45 3.53 -17.10
N ASN A 36 10.92 4.25 -18.11
CA ASN A 36 10.67 5.68 -18.00
C ASN A 36 9.32 5.94 -17.34
N ASP A 37 9.28 6.97 -16.51
CA ASP A 37 8.07 7.42 -15.85
C ASP A 37 7.00 7.87 -16.84
N THR A 38 5.74 7.55 -16.52
CA THR A 38 4.58 7.93 -17.30
C THR A 38 3.70 8.94 -16.58
N LYS A 39 2.75 9.51 -17.30
CA LYS A 39 1.71 10.40 -16.75
C LYS A 39 0.61 9.64 -15.99
N LEU A 40 0.78 8.34 -15.75
CA LEU A 40 -0.17 7.49 -15.06
C LEU A 40 0.32 7.23 -13.64
N VAL A 41 -0.58 7.45 -12.68
CA VAL A 41 -0.34 7.17 -11.26
C VAL A 41 -1.39 6.18 -10.79
N LYS A 42 -0.93 5.09 -10.17
CA LYS A 42 -1.75 4.08 -9.51
C LYS A 42 -1.88 4.46 -8.03
N LEU A 43 -3.11 4.40 -7.55
CA LEU A 43 -3.45 4.62 -6.14
C LEU A 43 -3.91 3.28 -5.56
N GLU A 44 -3.38 2.92 -4.39
CA GLU A 44 -3.84 1.77 -3.61
C GLU A 44 -4.52 2.29 -2.34
N PHE A 45 -5.68 1.71 -2.01
CA PHE A 45 -6.50 2.14 -0.89
C PHE A 45 -6.52 1.05 0.20
N ILE A 46 -6.56 1.48 1.47
CA ILE A 46 -6.73 0.62 2.64
C ILE A 46 -8.17 0.12 2.69
N LYS A 47 -9.15 1.02 2.49
CA LYS A 47 -10.58 0.72 2.53
C LYS A 47 -11.23 0.84 1.15
N PRO A 48 -12.13 -0.08 0.77
CA PRO A 48 -12.82 -0.02 -0.52
C PRO A 48 -13.82 1.14 -0.63
N ASN A 49 -14.37 1.63 0.48
CA ASN A 49 -15.43 2.66 0.47
C ASN A 49 -14.98 3.96 -0.21
N GLN A 50 -13.83 4.53 0.21
CA GLN A 50 -13.31 5.77 -0.39
C GLN A 50 -12.87 5.55 -1.84
N ARG A 51 -12.35 4.36 -2.16
CA ARG A 51 -12.02 3.98 -3.55
C ARG A 51 -13.27 4.04 -4.43
N ASP A 52 -14.36 3.40 -3.98
CA ASP A 52 -15.60 3.29 -4.77
C ASP A 52 -16.29 4.65 -4.91
N GLU A 53 -16.24 5.49 -3.87
CA GLU A 53 -16.69 6.88 -3.93
C GLU A 53 -15.90 7.68 -4.99
N ILE A 54 -14.56 7.62 -4.98
CA ILE A 54 -13.72 8.33 -5.96
C ILE A 54 -13.97 7.80 -7.38
N LEU A 55 -14.12 6.48 -7.54
CA LEU A 55 -14.42 5.88 -8.84
C LEU A 55 -15.80 6.30 -9.35
N SER A 56 -16.80 6.43 -8.48
CA SER A 56 -18.14 6.91 -8.86
C SER A 56 -18.13 8.36 -9.34
N ARG A 57 -17.29 9.21 -8.74
CA ARG A 57 -17.07 10.61 -9.17
C ARG A 57 -16.23 10.70 -10.44
N GLY A 58 -15.34 9.73 -10.68
CA GLY A 58 -14.41 9.68 -11.82
C GLY A 58 -13.30 10.74 -11.78
N LYS A 59 -13.21 11.54 -10.71
CA LYS A 59 -12.25 12.64 -10.56
C LYS A 59 -11.79 12.77 -9.10
N ILE A 60 -10.57 13.24 -8.93
CA ILE A 60 -9.96 13.52 -7.62
C ILE A 60 -9.32 14.91 -7.67
N MET A 61 -9.34 15.64 -6.55
CA MET A 61 -8.81 17.00 -6.46
C MET A 61 -7.62 17.03 -5.50
N VAL A 62 -6.51 17.62 -5.93
CA VAL A 62 -5.27 17.78 -5.14
C VAL A 62 -4.67 19.13 -5.48
N ASP A 63 -4.39 19.98 -4.49
CA ASP A 63 -3.83 21.32 -4.66
C ASP A 63 -4.53 22.17 -5.73
N SER A 64 -5.87 22.16 -5.70
CA SER A 64 -6.74 22.85 -6.68
C SER A 64 -6.68 22.31 -8.12
N LEU A 65 -5.92 21.24 -8.37
CA LEU A 65 -5.89 20.54 -9.65
C LEU A 65 -6.84 19.34 -9.62
N THR A 66 -7.56 19.14 -10.72
CA THR A 66 -8.47 18.01 -10.88
C THR A 66 -7.87 16.97 -11.80
N TYR A 67 -7.80 15.72 -11.33
CA TYR A 67 -7.29 14.59 -12.10
C TYR A 67 -8.40 13.60 -12.41
N VAL A 68 -8.36 13.03 -13.62
CA VAL A 68 -9.27 11.95 -14.02
C VAL A 68 -8.83 10.64 -13.40
N VAL A 69 -9.76 9.95 -12.76
CA VAL A 69 -9.54 8.66 -12.12
C VAL A 69 -10.37 7.60 -12.83
N GLU A 70 -9.73 6.47 -13.10
CA GLU A 70 -10.36 5.30 -13.68
C GLU A 70 -9.94 4.08 -12.88
N GLU A 71 -10.79 3.06 -12.92
CA GLU A 71 -10.52 1.78 -12.30
C GLU A 71 -9.27 1.14 -12.91
N TYR A 72 -8.38 0.68 -12.04
CA TYR A 72 -7.19 -0.04 -12.48
C TYR A 72 -7.56 -1.47 -12.89
N LEU A 73 -7.41 -1.75 -14.18
CA LEU A 73 -7.55 -3.10 -14.72
C LEU A 73 -6.16 -3.72 -14.87
N ALA A 74 -5.96 -4.88 -14.24
CA ALA A 74 -4.67 -5.56 -14.27
C ALA A 74 -4.26 -5.91 -15.72
N PRO A 75 -2.98 -5.72 -16.09
CA PRO A 75 -2.53 -5.74 -17.48
C PRO A 75 -2.59 -7.13 -18.11
N ALA A 76 -2.54 -8.18 -17.30
CA ALA A 76 -2.55 -9.55 -17.78
C ALA A 76 -3.80 -9.84 -18.63
N ARG A 77 -3.61 -10.44 -19.81
CA ARG A 77 -4.71 -10.89 -20.67
C ARG A 77 -5.18 -12.26 -20.21
N VAL A 78 -6.50 -12.41 -20.08
CA VAL A 78 -7.11 -13.72 -19.79
C VAL A 78 -7.28 -14.47 -21.09
N LEU A 79 -6.87 -15.73 -21.09
CA LEU A 79 -7.22 -16.65 -22.16
C LEU A 79 -8.68 -17.09 -21.98
N ILE A 80 -9.53 -16.78 -22.97
CA ILE A 80 -10.92 -17.23 -23.01
C ILE A 80 -11.09 -18.15 -24.21
N CYS A 81 -11.58 -19.35 -23.96
CA CYS A 81 -11.80 -20.37 -24.97
C CYS A 81 -12.85 -19.90 -25.96
N SER A 82 -12.54 -19.92 -27.26
CA SER A 82 -13.48 -19.48 -28.30
C SER A 82 -14.62 -20.48 -28.57
N LYS A 83 -14.58 -21.69 -27.99
CA LYS A 83 -15.63 -22.71 -28.11
C LYS A 83 -16.65 -22.58 -26.99
N CYS A 84 -16.23 -22.75 -25.74
CA CYS A 84 -17.12 -22.74 -24.58
C CYS A 84 -17.19 -21.39 -23.85
N CYS A 85 -16.46 -20.36 -24.30
CA CYS A 85 -16.27 -19.10 -23.59
C CYS A 85 -15.65 -19.24 -22.18
N GLY A 86 -15.16 -20.42 -21.79
CA GLY A 86 -14.53 -20.69 -20.50
C GLY A 86 -13.16 -20.04 -20.34
N ILE A 87 -12.77 -19.73 -19.10
CA ILE A 87 -11.48 -19.11 -18.78
C ILE A 87 -10.36 -20.18 -18.71
N GLY A 88 -9.16 -19.82 -19.15
CA GLY A 88 -7.92 -20.51 -18.77
C GLY A 88 -7.49 -21.68 -19.67
N HIS A 89 -8.13 -21.90 -20.81
CA HIS A 89 -7.73 -22.98 -21.73
C HIS A 89 -7.91 -22.61 -23.20
N PHE A 90 -7.15 -23.28 -24.08
CA PHE A 90 -7.28 -23.14 -25.52
C PHE A 90 -8.42 -23.99 -26.05
N ARG A 91 -8.98 -23.61 -27.22
CA ARG A 91 -10.02 -24.39 -27.91
C ARG A 91 -9.62 -25.86 -28.14
N LYS A 92 -8.35 -26.14 -28.38
CA LYS A 92 -7.81 -27.51 -28.58
C LYS A 92 -7.86 -28.38 -27.31
N GLN A 93 -7.90 -27.76 -26.13
CA GLN A 93 -7.94 -28.42 -24.82
C GLN A 93 -9.35 -28.40 -24.23
N CYS A 94 -10.34 -27.91 -24.99
CA CYS A 94 -11.72 -27.82 -24.54
C CYS A 94 -12.36 -29.22 -24.62
N GLN A 95 -12.83 -29.71 -23.48
CA GLN A 95 -13.53 -31.00 -23.39
C GLN A 95 -15.03 -30.88 -23.69
N GLN A 96 -15.57 -29.66 -23.84
CA GLN A 96 -16.98 -29.50 -24.18
C GLN A 96 -17.20 -29.87 -25.64
N ASN A 97 -18.23 -30.67 -25.89
CA ASN A 97 -18.65 -31.02 -27.24
C ASN A 97 -19.40 -29.87 -27.91
N ASP A 98 -20.26 -29.20 -27.16
CA ASP A 98 -21.09 -28.09 -27.62
C ASP A 98 -20.32 -26.76 -27.62
N GLU A 99 -20.73 -25.84 -28.49
CA GLU A 99 -20.25 -24.46 -28.48
C GLU A 99 -21.15 -23.58 -27.62
N THR A 100 -20.63 -22.48 -27.08
CA THR A 100 -21.41 -21.55 -26.28
C THR A 100 -21.64 -20.26 -27.06
N CYS A 101 -22.90 -19.84 -27.17
CA CYS A 101 -23.23 -18.58 -27.81
C CYS A 101 -22.60 -17.41 -27.05
N LYS A 102 -21.84 -16.55 -27.74
CA LYS A 102 -21.15 -15.39 -27.13
C LYS A 102 -22.10 -14.29 -26.65
N VAL A 103 -23.35 -14.31 -27.12
CA VAL A 103 -24.38 -13.32 -26.80
C VAL A 103 -25.19 -13.80 -25.61
N CYS A 104 -25.93 -14.90 -25.74
CA CYS A 104 -26.84 -15.37 -24.70
C CYS A 104 -26.22 -16.35 -23.67
N GLY A 105 -24.99 -16.82 -23.92
CA GLY A 105 -24.28 -17.72 -23.01
C GLY A 105 -24.81 -19.16 -22.95
N LEU A 106 -25.72 -19.56 -23.85
CA LEU A 106 -26.28 -20.92 -23.90
C LEU A 106 -25.38 -21.88 -24.70
N SER A 107 -25.32 -23.13 -24.25
CA SER A 107 -24.66 -24.23 -24.96
C SER A 107 -25.51 -24.69 -26.15
N CYS A 108 -24.88 -24.83 -27.31
CA CYS A 108 -25.48 -25.10 -28.60
C CYS A 108 -24.63 -26.13 -29.34
N VAL A 109 -25.25 -27.19 -29.87
CA VAL A 109 -24.56 -28.19 -30.69
C VAL A 109 -24.04 -27.55 -31.98
N ASP A 110 -24.83 -26.64 -32.56
CA ASP A 110 -24.48 -25.87 -33.74
C ASP A 110 -24.89 -24.39 -33.56
N LEU A 111 -23.93 -23.49 -33.79
CA LEU A 111 -24.13 -22.05 -33.66
C LEU A 111 -25.00 -21.48 -34.80
N ALA A 112 -25.03 -22.14 -35.97
CA ALA A 112 -25.76 -21.65 -37.13
C ALA A 112 -27.28 -21.84 -37.00
N SER A 113 -27.70 -22.91 -36.33
CA SER A 113 -29.12 -23.22 -36.06
C SER A 113 -29.63 -22.68 -34.71
N HIS A 114 -28.79 -21.98 -33.95
CA HIS A 114 -29.14 -21.46 -32.64
C HIS A 114 -30.08 -20.24 -32.70
N GLN A 115 -31.27 -20.38 -32.12
CA GLN A 115 -32.16 -19.25 -31.86
C GLN A 115 -31.68 -18.45 -30.64
N CYS A 116 -30.90 -17.41 -30.91
CA CYS A 116 -30.36 -16.54 -29.88
C CYS A 116 -31.45 -15.63 -29.29
N SER A 117 -31.51 -15.55 -27.96
CA SER A 117 -32.39 -14.62 -27.25
C SER A 117 -31.97 -13.14 -27.39
N GLN A 118 -30.84 -12.86 -28.05
CA GLN A 118 -30.21 -11.53 -28.23
C GLN A 118 -29.89 -10.76 -26.94
N GLN A 119 -30.23 -11.30 -25.78
CA GLN A 119 -29.87 -10.74 -24.48
C GLN A 119 -28.40 -11.09 -24.18
N LEU A 120 -27.57 -10.06 -23.98
CA LEU A 120 -26.20 -10.26 -23.56
C LEU A 120 -26.18 -10.92 -22.18
N LYS A 121 -25.46 -12.03 -22.05
CA LYS A 121 -25.30 -12.73 -20.77
C LYS A 121 -23.91 -13.29 -20.65
N CYS A 122 -23.22 -12.89 -19.59
CA CYS A 122 -21.89 -13.38 -19.26
C CYS A 122 -22.01 -14.78 -18.65
N ILE A 123 -21.26 -15.75 -19.18
CA ILE A 123 -21.32 -17.13 -18.67
C ILE A 123 -20.66 -17.30 -17.29
N HIS A 124 -19.83 -16.32 -16.88
CA HIS A 124 -19.07 -16.39 -15.64
C HIS A 124 -19.83 -15.81 -14.45
N CYS A 125 -20.54 -14.69 -14.64
CA CYS A 125 -21.25 -14.00 -13.56
C CYS A 125 -22.75 -13.86 -13.80
N GLY A 126 -23.25 -14.25 -14.98
CA GLY A 126 -24.66 -14.12 -15.34
C GLY A 126 -25.13 -12.69 -15.69
N GLY A 127 -24.24 -11.69 -15.62
CA GLY A 127 -24.59 -10.28 -15.86
C GLY A 127 -24.80 -9.92 -17.34
N ASN A 128 -25.38 -8.74 -17.60
CA ASN A 128 -25.69 -8.23 -18.94
C ASN A 128 -24.46 -7.62 -19.64
N HIS A 129 -23.47 -8.46 -19.95
CA HIS A 129 -22.25 -8.11 -20.68
C HIS A 129 -21.64 -9.35 -21.34
N SER A 130 -20.67 -9.18 -22.24
CA SER A 130 -20.01 -10.30 -22.91
C SER A 130 -19.02 -10.99 -21.96
N SER A 131 -18.88 -12.31 -22.04
CA SER A 131 -17.94 -13.07 -21.19
C SER A 131 -16.47 -12.62 -21.32
N ASN A 132 -16.10 -11.93 -22.41
CA ASN A 132 -14.76 -11.37 -22.62
C ASN A 132 -14.64 -9.89 -22.19
N GLU A 133 -15.71 -9.29 -21.67
CA GLU A 133 -15.67 -7.89 -21.29
C GLU A 133 -14.79 -7.68 -20.05
N LEU A 134 -13.94 -6.65 -20.12
CA LEU A 134 -12.96 -6.32 -19.07
C LEU A 134 -13.60 -5.99 -17.72
N LYS A 135 -14.85 -5.56 -17.74
CA LYS A 135 -15.64 -5.16 -16.57
C LYS A 135 -16.27 -6.36 -15.85
N CYS A 136 -16.20 -7.57 -16.40
CA CYS A 136 -16.72 -8.76 -15.74
C CYS A 136 -15.97 -8.99 -14.41
N PRO A 137 -16.67 -9.10 -13.26
CA PRO A 137 -16.03 -9.25 -11.94
C PRO A 137 -15.19 -10.53 -11.84
N VAL A 138 -15.65 -11.62 -12.45
CA VAL A 138 -14.94 -12.91 -12.45
C VAL A 138 -13.67 -12.85 -13.30
N VAL A 139 -13.76 -12.26 -14.51
CA VAL A 139 -12.60 -12.07 -15.38
C VAL A 139 -11.59 -11.13 -14.72
N LYS A 140 -12.06 -10.05 -14.09
CA LYS A 140 -11.23 -9.09 -13.37
C LYS A 140 -10.45 -9.75 -12.22
N GLU A 141 -11.12 -10.58 -11.41
CA GLU A 141 -10.47 -11.32 -10.33
C GLU A 141 -9.41 -12.29 -10.88
N PHE A 142 -9.74 -13.03 -11.94
CA PHE A 142 -8.79 -13.93 -12.59
C PHE A 142 -7.55 -13.20 -13.13
N ARG A 143 -7.73 -12.00 -13.71
CA ARG A 143 -6.60 -11.15 -14.15
C ARG A 143 -5.73 -10.71 -13.00
N ALA A 144 -6.34 -10.32 -11.88
CA ALA A 144 -5.61 -9.88 -10.70
C ALA A 144 -4.75 -11.03 -10.14
N GLN A 145 -5.31 -12.24 -10.06
CA GLN A 145 -4.59 -13.43 -9.63
C GLN A 145 -3.45 -13.78 -10.60
N LEU A 146 -3.71 -13.76 -11.90
CA LEU A 146 -2.68 -14.07 -12.90
C LEU A 146 -1.55 -13.04 -12.88
N THR A 147 -1.87 -11.76 -12.70
CA THR A 147 -0.87 -10.69 -12.55
C THR A 147 -0.03 -10.88 -11.29
N LYS A 148 -0.65 -11.21 -10.14
CA LYS A 148 0.08 -11.50 -8.90
C LYS A 148 1.07 -12.65 -9.09
N ARG A 149 0.65 -13.74 -9.73
CA ARG A 149 1.50 -14.90 -10.00
C ARG A 149 2.68 -14.57 -10.91
N LEU A 150 2.43 -13.82 -11.99
CA LEU A 150 3.51 -13.39 -12.90
C LEU A 150 4.54 -12.49 -12.21
N LEU A 151 4.11 -11.67 -11.24
CA LEU A 151 5.00 -10.78 -10.49
C LEU A 151 5.73 -11.49 -9.33
N SER A 152 5.24 -12.63 -8.85
CA SER A 152 5.85 -13.38 -7.74
C SER A 152 6.93 -14.38 -8.19
N ILE A 153 7.11 -14.60 -9.50
CA ILE A 153 8.16 -15.48 -10.01
C ILE A 153 9.50 -14.73 -9.90
N PRO A 154 10.49 -15.22 -9.12
CA PRO A 154 11.79 -14.57 -9.02
C PRO A 154 12.51 -14.61 -10.38
N SER A 155 13.08 -13.47 -10.76
CA SER A 155 13.67 -13.16 -12.08
C SER A 155 14.94 -13.93 -12.43
N THR A 156 15.17 -15.12 -11.88
CA THR A 156 16.30 -15.98 -12.26
C THR A 156 15.84 -16.92 -13.38
N ASP A 157 16.58 -16.88 -14.50
CA ASP A 157 16.42 -17.63 -15.75
C ASP A 157 15.45 -17.09 -16.80
N SER A 158 16.06 -16.36 -17.74
CA SER A 158 15.55 -16.00 -19.08
C SER A 158 15.27 -17.19 -20.01
N HIS A 159 15.20 -18.42 -19.50
CA HIS A 159 14.86 -19.63 -20.26
C HIS A 159 13.62 -20.37 -19.75
N PHE A 160 12.95 -19.90 -18.69
CA PHE A 160 11.66 -20.47 -18.29
C PHE A 160 10.53 -19.92 -19.16
N ARG A 161 10.31 -20.57 -20.30
CA ARG A 161 9.00 -20.56 -20.97
C ARG A 161 8.03 -21.27 -20.02
N PRO A 162 6.96 -20.62 -19.51
CA PRO A 162 6.01 -21.31 -18.65
C PRO A 162 5.45 -22.51 -19.41
N GLN A 163 5.79 -23.72 -18.97
CA GLN A 163 5.15 -24.92 -19.46
C GLN A 163 3.68 -24.84 -19.06
N LEU A 164 2.80 -25.14 -20.01
CA LEU A 164 1.35 -25.06 -19.85
C LEU A 164 0.79 -25.97 -18.73
N SER A 165 1.64 -26.81 -18.13
CA SER A 165 1.34 -27.74 -17.05
C SER A 165 1.19 -27.09 -15.67
N ASP A 166 1.71 -25.88 -15.46
CA ASP A 166 1.66 -25.19 -14.16
C ASP A 166 0.39 -24.35 -13.97
N PHE A 167 -0.47 -24.31 -15.00
CA PHE A 167 -1.83 -23.84 -14.83
C PHE A 167 -2.63 -24.96 -14.17
N PRO A 168 -3.25 -24.75 -12.99
CA PRO A 168 -4.31 -25.65 -12.58
C PRO A 168 -5.35 -25.57 -13.69
N VAL A 169 -5.49 -26.67 -14.43
CA VAL A 169 -6.71 -26.96 -15.17
C VAL A 169 -7.80 -26.83 -14.13
N LEU A 170 -8.53 -25.72 -14.15
CA LEU A 170 -9.75 -25.58 -13.38
C LEU A 170 -10.65 -26.69 -13.92
N ASN A 171 -10.70 -27.77 -13.15
CA ASN A 171 -11.51 -28.94 -13.47
C ASN A 171 -12.91 -28.41 -13.76
N SER A 172 -13.38 -28.62 -14.98
CA SER A 172 -14.70 -28.23 -15.49
C SER A 172 -15.85 -28.75 -14.60
N ALA A 173 -15.55 -29.63 -13.66
CA ALA A 173 -16.45 -30.20 -12.65
C ALA A 173 -16.87 -29.23 -11.52
N GLN A 174 -16.35 -28.00 -11.42
CA GLN A 174 -16.78 -27.03 -10.40
C GLN A 174 -17.90 -26.08 -10.84
N TYR A 175 -18.43 -26.26 -12.05
CA TYR A 175 -19.70 -25.65 -12.47
C TYR A 175 -20.73 -26.75 -12.60
N PRO A 176 -21.99 -26.54 -12.17
CA PRO A 176 -23.02 -27.57 -12.22
C PRO A 176 -23.25 -28.01 -13.68
N THR A 177 -22.75 -29.19 -14.01
CA THR A 177 -23.12 -29.92 -15.22
C THR A 177 -24.53 -30.48 -15.03
N ILE A 178 -25.43 -30.15 -15.95
CA ILE A 178 -26.75 -30.79 -16.03
C ILE A 178 -26.51 -32.27 -16.39
N VAL A 179 -26.76 -33.16 -15.44
CA VAL A 179 -26.61 -34.61 -15.58
C VAL A 179 -27.73 -35.15 -16.47
N ASN A 180 -27.36 -35.74 -17.62
CA ASN A 180 -28.28 -36.48 -18.47
C ASN A 180 -28.13 -37.98 -18.16
N ASN A 181 -29.11 -38.54 -17.45
CA ASN A 181 -29.06 -39.89 -16.87
C ASN A 181 -29.78 -40.91 -17.79
N LYS A 182 -29.01 -41.77 -18.47
CA LYS A 182 -29.52 -43.02 -19.09
C LYS A 182 -28.43 -44.07 -19.07
N ASN A 183 -28.54 -45.04 -18.15
CA ASN A 183 -28.25 -46.48 -18.34
C ASN A 183 -27.94 -47.14 -16.99
N TRP A 184 -28.92 -47.85 -16.43
CA TRP A 184 -28.83 -48.50 -15.12
C TRP A 184 -29.42 -49.91 -15.12
N TYR A 185 -29.01 -50.78 -16.06
CA TYR A 185 -29.30 -52.22 -15.97
C TYR A 185 -28.17 -53.07 -16.56
N ASN A 186 -27.20 -53.44 -15.72
CA ASN A 186 -26.52 -54.74 -15.75
C ASN A 186 -25.62 -54.86 -14.51
N ARG A 187 -26.03 -55.67 -13.53
CA ARG A 187 -25.25 -55.93 -12.31
C ARG A 187 -25.52 -57.35 -11.84
N ASN A 188 -24.55 -58.23 -12.08
CA ASN A 188 -24.30 -59.49 -11.36
C ASN A 188 -22.85 -59.87 -11.72
N ASN A 189 -21.92 -59.52 -10.82
CA ASN A 189 -20.44 -59.78 -10.79
C ASN A 189 -19.62 -58.58 -10.24
N ASN A 190 -20.23 -57.42 -9.99
CA ASN A 190 -19.51 -56.19 -9.58
C ASN A 190 -19.42 -55.96 -8.06
N ASP A 191 -20.03 -56.81 -7.23
CA ASP A 191 -20.24 -56.47 -5.81
C ASP A 191 -18.95 -56.48 -4.99
N GLU A 192 -18.03 -57.42 -5.26
CA GLU A 192 -16.72 -57.51 -4.59
C GLU A 192 -15.77 -56.35 -4.97
N GLN A 193 -15.83 -55.91 -6.24
CA GLN A 193 -15.08 -54.75 -6.73
C GLN A 193 -15.67 -53.42 -6.24
N THR A 194 -16.97 -53.40 -5.94
CA THR A 194 -17.60 -52.22 -5.32
C THR A 194 -17.33 -52.15 -3.82
N LEU A 195 -17.21 -53.29 -3.15
CA LEU A 195 -16.86 -53.37 -1.72
C LEU A 195 -15.43 -52.89 -1.46
N THR A 196 -14.48 -53.28 -2.31
CA THR A 196 -13.09 -52.81 -2.25
C THR A 196 -12.98 -51.30 -2.47
N LYS A 197 -13.69 -50.77 -3.48
CA LYS A 197 -13.76 -49.30 -3.71
C LYS A 197 -14.40 -48.56 -2.53
N LEU A 198 -15.41 -49.12 -1.89
CA LEU A 198 -16.01 -48.54 -0.69
C LEU A 198 -15.03 -48.49 0.48
N ASN A 199 -14.24 -49.55 0.69
CA ASN A 199 -13.20 -49.58 1.71
C ASN A 199 -12.08 -48.55 1.44
N ASP A 200 -11.67 -48.40 0.17
CA ASP A 200 -10.69 -47.38 -0.21
C ASP A 200 -11.21 -45.95 0.03
N ILE A 201 -12.50 -45.72 -0.21
CA ILE A 201 -13.17 -44.46 0.09
C ILE A 201 -13.19 -44.21 1.60
N ILE A 202 -13.52 -45.22 2.42
CA ILE A 202 -13.51 -45.10 3.89
C ILE A 202 -12.12 -44.72 4.40
N VAL A 203 -11.06 -45.40 3.92
CA VAL A 203 -9.67 -45.07 4.29
C VAL A 203 -9.30 -43.65 3.86
N SER A 204 -9.76 -43.22 2.68
CA SER A 204 -9.53 -41.86 2.18
C SER A 204 -10.27 -40.80 3.00
N ILE A 205 -11.49 -41.08 3.44
CA ILE A 205 -12.27 -40.21 4.33
C ILE A 205 -11.58 -40.09 5.70
N SER A 206 -11.09 -41.19 6.27
CA SER A 206 -10.32 -41.13 7.53
C SER A 206 -9.08 -40.25 7.40
N LYS A 207 -8.30 -40.40 6.31
CA LYS A 207 -7.13 -39.53 6.05
C LYS A 207 -7.51 -38.06 5.86
N LEU A 208 -8.70 -37.77 5.32
CA LEU A 208 -9.19 -36.39 5.19
C LEU A 208 -9.59 -35.82 6.54
N ASN A 209 -10.23 -36.62 7.40
CA ASN A 209 -10.57 -36.21 8.76
C ASN A 209 -9.31 -35.88 9.58
N ASP A 210 -8.27 -36.71 9.52
CA ASP A 210 -7.00 -36.45 10.20
C ASP A 210 -6.36 -35.13 9.75
N LYS A 211 -6.44 -34.84 8.43
CA LYS A 211 -5.94 -33.57 7.87
C LYS A 211 -6.79 -32.38 8.29
N ILE A 212 -8.10 -32.53 8.39
CA ILE A 212 -9.01 -31.48 8.86
C ILE A 212 -8.69 -31.17 10.33
N GLU A 213 -8.43 -32.17 11.15
CA GLU A 213 -8.06 -32.00 12.56
C GLU A 213 -6.70 -31.29 12.71
N ASP A 214 -5.68 -31.68 11.95
CA ASP A 214 -4.38 -30.97 11.92
C ASP A 214 -4.53 -29.52 11.45
N LEU A 215 -5.36 -29.27 10.44
CA LEU A 215 -5.66 -27.91 9.98
C LEU A 215 -6.42 -27.08 11.01
N SER A 216 -7.34 -27.70 11.75
CA SER A 216 -8.05 -27.05 12.86
C SER A 216 -7.06 -26.60 13.93
N LEU A 217 -6.18 -27.49 14.39
CA LEU A 217 -5.15 -27.19 15.39
C LEU A 217 -4.19 -26.08 14.94
N LYS A 218 -3.85 -26.04 13.64
CA LYS A 218 -3.02 -24.96 13.07
C LYS A 218 -3.77 -23.63 13.02
N THR A 219 -5.08 -23.66 12.78
CA THR A 219 -5.94 -22.48 12.77
C THR A 219 -6.02 -21.87 14.16
N ASP A 220 -6.23 -22.68 15.20
CA ASP A 220 -6.29 -22.22 16.59
C ASP A 220 -4.97 -21.56 17.02
N LYS A 221 -3.82 -22.19 16.69
CA LYS A 221 -2.49 -21.60 16.95
C LYS A 221 -2.27 -20.28 16.22
N CYS A 222 -2.81 -20.15 15.01
CA CYS A 222 -2.74 -18.91 14.24
C CYS A 222 -3.57 -17.80 14.92
N GLU A 223 -4.77 -18.12 15.37
CA GLU A 223 -5.63 -17.18 16.11
C GLU A 223 -4.97 -16.72 17.40
N GLU A 224 -4.40 -17.63 18.19
CA GLU A 224 -3.65 -17.29 19.41
C GLU A 224 -2.49 -16.33 19.10
N SER A 225 -1.70 -16.62 18.06
CA SER A 225 -0.59 -15.76 17.62
C SER A 225 -1.07 -14.36 17.21
N ILE A 226 -2.18 -14.26 16.48
CA ILE A 226 -2.81 -12.98 16.09
C ILE A 226 -3.25 -12.21 17.34
N THR A 227 -3.89 -12.87 18.31
CA THR A 227 -4.32 -12.21 19.54
C THR A 227 -3.14 -11.67 20.35
N GLN A 228 -2.03 -12.42 20.41
CA GLN A 228 -0.80 -12.00 21.08
C GLN A 228 -0.16 -10.80 20.37
N GLN A 229 -0.04 -10.82 19.05
CA GLN A 229 0.48 -9.70 18.27
C GLN A 229 -0.38 -8.43 18.46
N ASN A 230 -1.70 -8.56 18.46
CA ASN A 230 -2.61 -7.45 18.70
C ASN A 230 -2.45 -6.84 20.10
N ARG A 231 -2.15 -7.66 21.12
CA ARG A 231 -1.83 -7.15 22.48
C ARG A 231 -0.51 -6.36 22.47
N MET A 232 0.52 -6.87 21.80
CA MET A 232 1.81 -6.18 21.68
C MET A 232 1.67 -4.84 20.95
N VAL A 233 0.92 -4.79 19.84
CA VAL A 233 0.66 -3.54 19.09
C VAL A 233 -0.04 -2.50 19.96
N LYS A 234 -1.04 -2.91 20.75
CA LYS A 234 -1.72 -1.98 21.67
C LYS A 234 -0.79 -1.42 22.73
N GLU A 235 0.18 -2.21 23.21
CA GLU A 235 1.14 -1.74 24.18
C GLU A 235 2.16 -0.77 23.56
N THR A 236 2.66 -1.07 22.35
CA THR A 236 3.56 -0.14 21.64
C THR A 236 2.87 1.17 21.29
N GLU A 237 1.59 1.16 20.94
CA GLU A 237 0.79 2.37 20.72
C GLU A 237 0.74 3.27 21.97
N LYS A 238 0.57 2.69 23.16
CA LYS A 238 0.60 3.44 24.42
C LYS A 238 1.98 4.06 24.67
N GLN A 239 3.05 3.30 24.43
CA GLN A 239 4.41 3.80 24.61
C GLN A 239 4.72 4.95 23.63
N ILE A 240 4.29 4.83 22.37
CA ILE A 240 4.42 5.90 21.37
C ILE A 240 3.64 7.16 21.81
N PHE A 241 2.43 6.99 22.33
CA PHE A 241 1.64 8.11 22.84
C PHE A 241 2.33 8.83 24.00
N LEU A 242 2.90 8.08 24.95
CA LEU A 242 3.65 8.64 26.07
C LEU A 242 4.88 9.44 25.60
N VAL A 243 5.68 8.85 24.70
CA VAL A 243 6.85 9.52 24.11
C VAL A 243 6.46 10.79 23.36
N SER A 244 5.34 10.75 22.63
CA SER A 244 4.82 11.93 21.91
C SER A 244 4.46 13.07 22.86
N ASN A 245 3.86 12.76 24.01
CA ASN A 245 3.53 13.78 25.02
C ASN A 245 4.80 14.36 25.66
N ASN A 246 5.76 13.52 26.03
CA ASN A 246 7.04 13.97 26.59
C ASN A 246 7.79 14.88 25.61
N MET A 247 7.75 14.56 24.30
CA MET A 247 8.36 15.40 23.26
C MET A 247 7.71 16.78 23.16
N LYS A 248 6.38 16.86 23.32
CA LYS A 248 5.66 18.15 23.33
C LYS A 248 6.05 19.00 24.54
N GLU A 249 6.15 18.39 25.71
CA GLU A 249 6.59 19.07 26.94
C GLU A 249 8.03 19.57 26.80
N PHE A 250 8.93 18.73 26.30
CA PHE A 250 10.32 19.12 26.06
C PHE A 250 10.44 20.28 25.07
N ASN A 251 9.66 20.27 23.98
CA ASN A 251 9.61 21.37 23.03
C ASN A 251 9.07 22.67 23.63
N ALA A 252 8.10 22.59 24.57
CA ALA A 252 7.63 23.76 25.30
C ALA A 252 8.74 24.34 26.19
N ASN A 253 9.50 23.48 26.87
CA ASN A 253 10.62 23.89 27.72
C ASN A 253 11.75 24.53 26.89
N ILE A 254 12.08 24.00 25.70
CA ILE A 254 13.04 24.62 24.79
C ILE A 254 12.61 26.04 24.42
N LYS A 255 11.35 26.22 24.02
CA LYS A 255 10.83 27.55 23.67
C LYS A 255 10.90 28.54 24.83
N GLN A 256 10.66 28.07 26.06
CA GLN A 256 10.82 28.91 27.25
C GLN A 256 12.27 29.31 27.46
N LEU A 257 13.22 28.38 27.32
CA LEU A 257 14.64 28.66 27.42
C LEU A 257 15.12 29.64 26.34
N GLU A 258 14.66 29.51 25.10
CA GLU A 258 14.97 30.47 24.02
C GLU A 258 14.54 31.90 24.38
N ILE A 259 13.35 32.06 24.97
CA ILE A 259 12.87 33.36 25.43
C ILE A 259 13.78 33.91 26.55
N ILE A 260 14.18 33.07 27.50
CA ILE A 260 15.08 33.47 28.59
C ILE A 260 16.44 33.90 28.03
N PHE A 261 17.03 33.13 27.12
CA PHE A 261 18.30 33.48 26.49
C PHE A 261 18.20 34.81 25.75
N LYS A 262 17.15 35.02 24.95
CA LYS A 262 16.93 36.28 24.25
C LYS A 262 16.80 37.48 25.21
N ARG A 263 16.16 37.29 26.37
CA ARG A 263 16.07 38.32 27.41
C ARG A 263 17.43 38.62 28.02
N HIS A 264 18.23 37.60 28.31
CA HIS A 264 19.58 37.77 28.84
C HIS A 264 20.50 38.47 27.84
N GLU A 265 20.49 38.06 26.57
CA GLU A 265 21.23 38.74 25.50
C GLU A 265 20.82 40.21 25.37
N ASN A 266 19.52 40.49 25.40
CA ASN A 266 19.01 41.86 25.36
C ASN A 266 19.47 42.70 26.56
N CYS A 267 19.44 42.13 27.77
CA CYS A 267 19.92 42.80 28.98
C CYS A 267 21.43 43.08 28.91
N LEU A 268 22.21 42.08 28.47
CA LEU A 268 23.66 42.24 28.30
C LEU A 268 23.99 43.33 27.30
N ASN A 269 23.36 43.31 26.12
CA ASN A 269 23.64 44.24 25.03
C ASN A 269 23.15 45.66 25.30
N ASN A 270 21.95 45.81 25.87
CA ASN A 270 21.28 47.11 25.96
C ASN A 270 21.38 47.78 27.34
N VAL A 271 21.78 47.04 28.38
CA VAL A 271 21.88 47.57 29.75
C VAL A 271 23.31 47.44 30.27
N ILE A 272 23.83 46.22 30.36
CA ILE A 272 25.10 45.97 31.05
C ILE A 272 26.28 46.54 30.25
N TYR A 273 26.33 46.29 28.94
CA TYR A 273 27.43 46.75 28.10
C TYR A 273 27.54 48.29 27.99
N PRO A 274 26.44 49.05 27.80
CA PRO A 274 26.48 50.51 27.85
C PRO A 274 26.93 51.06 29.21
N ILE A 275 26.38 50.54 30.32
CA ILE A 275 26.76 50.97 31.67
C ILE A 275 28.25 50.75 31.90
N LEU A 276 28.79 49.57 31.53
CA LEU A 276 30.21 49.29 31.66
C LEU A 276 31.06 50.25 30.82
N THR A 277 30.60 50.58 29.62
CA THR A 277 31.28 51.54 28.74
C THR A 277 31.32 52.94 29.34
N ASP A 278 30.21 53.40 29.93
CA ASP A 278 30.11 54.70 30.59
C ASP A 278 31.01 54.77 31.84
N VAL A 279 31.03 53.71 32.65
CA VAL A 279 31.91 53.62 33.83
C VAL A 279 33.38 53.66 33.43
N ILE A 280 33.77 52.92 32.38
CA ILE A 280 35.15 52.96 31.86
C ILE A 280 35.51 54.39 31.42
N LYS A 281 34.63 55.04 30.66
CA LYS A 281 34.85 56.42 30.20
C LYS A 281 35.03 57.38 31.38
N PHE A 282 34.17 57.30 32.40
CA PHE A 282 34.26 58.11 33.61
C PHE A 282 35.59 57.91 34.36
N VAL A 283 36.03 56.66 34.54
CA VAL A 283 37.29 56.34 35.22
C VAL A 283 38.49 56.89 34.44
N VAL A 284 38.48 56.80 33.11
CA VAL A 284 39.54 57.35 32.24
C VAL A 284 39.60 58.87 32.35
N GLU A 285 38.46 59.57 32.24
CA GLU A 285 38.38 61.03 32.35
C GLU A 285 38.86 61.53 33.73
N HIS A 286 38.40 60.88 34.81
CA HIS A 286 38.77 61.26 36.17
C HIS A 286 40.28 61.05 36.47
N ASN A 287 40.90 60.04 35.86
CA ASN A 287 42.34 59.79 35.99
C ASN A 287 43.19 60.80 35.20
N GLN A 288 42.69 61.37 34.11
CA GLN A 288 43.41 62.38 33.32
C GLN A 288 43.45 63.76 34.00
N ILE A 289 42.39 64.14 34.73
CA ILE A 289 42.27 65.46 35.38
C ILE A 289 43.26 65.64 36.54
N ASN A 290 43.71 64.56 37.19
CA ASN A 290 44.46 64.63 38.45
C ASN A 290 45.99 64.43 38.31
N GLY A 291 46.54 64.32 37.09
CA GLY A 291 48.00 64.28 36.83
C GLY A 291 48.76 63.07 37.40
N ARG A 292 48.13 62.24 38.24
CA ARG A 292 48.59 60.92 38.68
C ARG A 292 47.38 59.98 38.66
N PRO A 293 47.47 58.80 38.03
CA PRO A 293 46.36 57.85 38.01
C PRO A 293 46.08 57.44 39.46
N ARG A 294 44.86 57.68 39.96
CA ARG A 294 44.49 57.28 41.32
C ARG A 294 44.41 55.77 41.44
N ASP A 295 44.01 55.10 40.36
CA ASP A 295 43.92 53.63 40.31
C ASP A 295 44.04 53.13 38.86
N ALA A 296 45.27 52.96 38.38
CA ALA A 296 45.54 52.51 37.01
C ALA A 296 45.11 51.04 36.76
N ASP A 297 45.12 50.22 37.82
CA ASP A 297 44.75 48.80 37.75
C ASP A 297 43.25 48.63 37.52
N LEU A 298 42.42 49.47 38.14
CA LEU A 298 40.97 49.43 37.99
C LEU A 298 40.53 49.63 36.52
N GLY A 299 41.12 50.59 35.81
CA GLY A 299 40.81 50.84 34.40
C GLY A 299 41.15 49.64 33.51
N TYR A 300 42.32 49.04 33.71
CA TYR A 300 42.74 47.84 32.96
C TYR A 300 41.82 46.64 33.23
N ARG A 301 41.42 46.43 34.49
CA ARG A 301 40.49 45.35 34.86
C ARG A 301 39.11 45.51 34.24
N LEU A 302 38.57 46.74 34.23
CA LEU A 302 37.28 47.03 33.60
C LEU A 302 37.33 46.84 32.08
N GLU A 303 38.41 47.27 31.43
CA GLU A 303 38.60 47.08 29.99
C GLU A 303 38.74 45.60 29.62
N ARG A 304 39.45 44.82 30.43
CA ARG A 304 39.52 43.36 30.29
C ARG A 304 38.14 42.72 30.41
N LEU A 305 37.34 43.10 31.41
CA LEU A 305 35.96 42.61 31.58
C LEU A 305 35.08 42.97 30.38
N ARG A 306 35.19 44.20 29.84
CA ARG A 306 34.47 44.62 28.63
C ARG A 306 34.82 43.75 27.43
N ASN A 307 36.10 43.46 27.23
CA ASN A 307 36.56 42.63 26.12
C ASN A 307 36.14 41.17 26.28
N GLN A 308 36.12 40.63 27.50
CA GLN A 308 35.59 39.30 27.78
C GLN A 308 34.09 39.20 27.49
N LEU A 309 33.29 40.20 27.89
CA LEU A 309 31.86 40.25 27.58
C LEU A 309 31.62 40.37 26.07
N LYS A 310 32.39 41.23 25.38
CA LYS A 310 32.29 41.39 23.92
C LYS A 310 32.61 40.11 23.17
N ASN A 311 33.70 39.42 23.54
CA ASN A 311 34.07 38.16 22.92
C ASN A 311 33.01 37.07 23.17
N GLY A 312 32.45 37.02 24.38
CA GLY A 312 31.34 36.13 24.71
C GLY A 312 30.08 36.39 23.88
N LEU A 313 29.73 37.65 23.65
CA LEU A 313 28.58 38.05 22.82
C LEU A 313 28.79 37.76 21.33
N GLU A 314 30.03 37.86 20.84
CA GLU A 314 30.39 37.56 19.45
C GLU A 314 30.58 36.05 19.20
N GLY A 315 30.36 35.19 20.21
CA GLY A 315 30.57 33.74 20.10
C GLY A 315 32.02 33.34 19.87
N LYS A 316 32.97 34.24 20.16
CA LYS A 316 34.41 33.96 20.07
C LYS A 316 34.84 33.30 21.38
N ASN A 317 35.38 32.09 21.30
CA ASN A 317 35.86 31.35 22.46
C ASN A 317 36.79 32.24 23.32
N CYS A 318 36.36 32.49 24.56
CA CYS A 318 37.23 33.04 25.60
C CYS A 318 38.16 31.90 26.06
N LEU A 319 39.32 31.79 25.41
CA LEU A 319 40.50 31.13 26.00
C LEU A 319 41.13 32.07 27.03
#